data_AF-A0A6A6G8A8-F1
#
_entry.id   AF-A0A6A6G8A8-F1
#
_cell.length_a   1.000
_cell.length_b   1.000
_cell.length_c   1.000
_cell.angle_alpha   90.00
_cell.angle_beta   90.00
_cell.angle_gamma   90.00
#
_symmetry.space_group_name_H-M   'P 1'
#
loop_
_entity.id
_entity.type
_entity.pdbx_description
1 polymer ?
#
loop_
_entity_poly.entity_id
_entity_poly.type
_entity_poly.pdbx_seq_one_letter_code
_entity_poly.pdbx_strand_id
1 'polypeptide(L)'
;MGKGGVTTEEAQGKALVDAALAAGVKHFVYTSVDRGGDASSTTSTDVPHFLSKHNIEQHLVEKAKGTDMRYTILRPVAFMENFTPSFFGKVFGAAWRTTLPADQGMQLVSVRDVGHFAAQAFRNPDTRAGKGISLAGDEVTFKQAGEVFREKAGVPLPETWGIFGRGLMWASHDMERMMNFIGKGGYKADIAGLRREHPGLLSLGEYLERHSAWAKKD
;
A
#
# COMPACT_ATOMS: atom_id res chain seq x y z
N MET A 1 -8.42 -11.27 9.58
CA MET A 1 -7.67 -10.98 10.83
C MET A 1 -8.53 -11.30 12.04
N GLY A 2 -8.01 -12.02 13.04
CA GLY A 2 -8.69 -12.24 14.32
C GLY A 2 -8.62 -11.00 15.22
N LYS A 3 -9.52 -10.92 16.22
CA LYS A 3 -9.75 -9.77 17.13
C LYS A 3 -8.51 -9.21 17.88
N GLY A 4 -7.33 -9.82 17.77
CA GLY A 4 -6.07 -9.32 18.35
C GLY A 4 -5.07 -8.72 17.35
N GLY A 5 -5.31 -8.75 16.04
CA GLY A 5 -4.29 -8.39 15.04
C GLY A 5 -3.81 -6.94 15.10
N VAL A 6 -4.74 -5.98 15.12
CA VAL A 6 -4.43 -4.53 15.03
C VAL A 6 -3.78 -3.99 16.30
N THR A 7 -4.26 -4.40 17.48
CA THR A 7 -3.66 -3.99 18.76
C THR A 7 -2.28 -4.61 18.97
N THR A 8 -2.09 -5.85 18.49
CA THR A 8 -0.79 -6.51 18.48
C THR A 8 0.17 -5.83 17.50
N GLU A 9 -0.30 -5.44 16.31
CA GLU A 9 0.50 -4.70 15.32
C GLU A 9 1.02 -3.37 15.88
N GLU A 10 0.13 -2.55 16.45
CA GLU A 10 0.53 -1.26 17.02
C GLU A 10 1.57 -1.44 18.14
N ALA A 11 1.32 -2.37 19.06
CA ALA A 11 2.24 -2.67 20.14
C ALA A 11 3.61 -3.14 19.63
N GLN A 12 3.63 -4.05 18.63
CA GLN A 12 4.87 -4.55 18.02
C GLN A 12 5.62 -3.45 17.28
N GLY A 13 4.93 -2.62 16.50
CA GLY A 13 5.55 -1.52 15.75
C GLY A 13 6.20 -0.49 16.67
N LYS A 14 5.49 -0.07 17.74
CA LYS A 14 6.04 0.86 18.74
C LYS A 14 7.22 0.24 19.50
N ALA A 15 7.10 -1.02 19.92
CA ALA A 15 8.19 -1.72 20.60
C ALA A 15 9.44 -1.84 19.70
N LEU A 16 9.27 -2.06 18.40
CA LEU A 16 10.38 -2.11 17.45
C LEU A 16 11.10 -0.76 17.31
N VAL A 17 10.35 0.34 17.28
CA VAL A 17 10.92 1.71 17.29
C VAL A 17 11.73 1.94 18.57
N ASP A 18 11.15 1.62 19.72
CA ASP A 18 11.81 1.81 21.02
C ASP A 18 13.09 0.95 21.13
N ALA A 19 13.04 -0.29 20.65
CA ALA A 19 14.20 -1.18 20.60
C ALA A 19 15.29 -0.68 19.65
N ALA A 20 14.93 -0.14 18.50
CA ALA A 20 15.89 0.43 17.54
C ALA A 20 16.63 1.64 18.13
N LEU A 21 15.92 2.50 18.86
CA LEU A 21 16.52 3.63 19.59
C LEU A 21 17.48 3.15 20.67
N ALA A 22 17.06 2.19 21.50
CA ALA A 22 17.90 1.62 22.56
C ALA A 22 19.17 0.94 22.00
N ALA A 23 19.08 0.36 20.80
CA ALA A 23 20.22 -0.25 20.10
C ALA A 23 21.11 0.77 19.35
N GLY A 24 20.77 2.06 19.35
CA GLY A 24 21.55 3.10 18.67
C GLY A 24 21.47 3.05 17.14
N VAL A 25 20.37 2.53 16.58
CA VAL A 25 20.14 2.50 15.12
C VAL A 25 20.20 3.92 14.56
N LYS A 26 20.91 4.10 13.43
CA LYS A 26 21.12 5.42 12.82
C LYS A 26 20.06 5.81 11.80
N HIS A 27 19.41 4.83 11.15
CA HIS A 27 18.32 5.09 10.22
C HIS A 27 17.26 3.98 10.31
N PHE A 28 16.02 4.36 10.56
CA PHE A 28 14.86 3.48 10.61
C PHE A 28 13.94 3.71 9.40
N VAL A 29 13.69 2.69 8.58
CA VAL A 29 12.74 2.77 7.47
C VAL A 29 11.47 2.01 7.84
N TYR A 30 10.35 2.71 7.90
CA TYR A 30 9.07 2.15 8.31
C TYR A 30 8.10 2.07 7.13
N THR A 31 7.43 0.92 6.95
CA THR A 31 6.36 0.78 5.95
C THR A 31 5.00 0.94 6.62
N SER A 32 4.36 2.06 6.32
CA SER A 32 3.00 2.42 6.71
C SER A 32 2.02 2.16 5.56
N VAL A 33 1.11 3.10 5.29
CA VAL A 33 0.12 3.06 4.22
C VAL A 33 -0.27 4.48 3.81
N ASP A 34 -0.56 4.69 2.53
CA ASP A 34 -1.06 5.97 2.05
C ASP A 34 -2.49 6.26 2.53
N ARG A 35 -2.73 7.51 2.90
CA ARG A 35 -4.03 8.02 3.38
C ARG A 35 -4.39 9.36 2.75
N GLY A 36 -3.89 9.62 1.54
CA GLY A 36 -4.09 10.87 0.83
C GLY A 36 -2.81 11.67 0.60
N GLY A 37 -1.70 11.01 0.27
CA GLY A 37 -0.45 11.67 -0.08
C GLY A 37 0.18 12.36 1.12
N ASP A 38 0.59 13.61 0.96
CA ASP A 38 1.20 14.42 2.02
C ASP A 38 0.27 14.61 3.24
N ALA A 39 -1.05 14.66 3.01
CA ALA A 39 -2.05 14.79 4.06
C ALA A 39 -2.07 13.57 5.02
N SER A 40 -1.49 12.44 4.62
CA SER A 40 -1.38 11.24 5.46
C SER A 40 -0.62 11.49 6.77
N SER A 41 0.24 12.51 6.82
CA SER A 41 1.00 12.86 8.02
C SER A 41 0.11 13.45 9.13
N THR A 42 -1.01 14.09 8.78
CA THR A 42 -1.87 14.84 9.71
C THR A 42 -3.30 14.31 9.78
N THR A 43 -3.73 13.54 8.79
CA THR A 43 -5.11 13.07 8.68
C THR A 43 -5.25 11.67 9.29
N SER A 44 -6.08 11.56 10.34
CA SER A 44 -6.45 10.27 10.93
C SER A 44 -7.41 9.49 10.04
N THR A 45 -7.67 8.24 10.38
CA THR A 45 -8.54 7.33 9.60
C THR A 45 -9.34 6.43 10.53
N ASP A 46 -10.55 6.07 10.11
CA ASP A 46 -11.42 5.12 10.79
C ASP A 46 -11.16 3.67 10.36
N VAL A 47 -10.27 3.44 9.40
CA VAL A 47 -9.81 2.12 8.93
C VAL A 47 -8.83 1.56 9.98
N PRO A 48 -9.21 0.52 10.75
CA PRO A 48 -8.43 0.05 11.89
C PRO A 48 -6.95 -0.26 11.59
N HIS A 49 -6.67 -1.04 10.54
CA HIS A 49 -5.27 -1.37 10.21
C HIS A 49 -4.47 -0.17 9.72
N PHE A 50 -5.10 0.82 9.05
CA PHE A 50 -4.41 2.06 8.69
C PHE A 50 -4.15 2.95 9.92
N LEU A 51 -5.09 2.98 10.86
CA LEU A 51 -4.97 3.75 12.10
C LEU A 51 -3.80 3.23 12.95
N SER A 52 -3.65 1.92 13.09
CA SER A 52 -2.50 1.35 13.82
C SER A 52 -1.16 1.79 13.21
N LYS A 53 -1.05 1.77 11.87
CA LYS A 53 0.15 2.21 11.16
C LYS A 53 0.40 3.69 11.36
N HIS A 54 -0.64 4.53 11.33
CA HIS A 54 -0.54 5.94 11.66
C HIS A 54 -0.02 6.19 13.08
N ASN A 55 -0.54 5.46 14.06
CA ASN A 55 -0.11 5.58 15.46
C ASN A 55 1.37 5.20 15.62
N ILE A 56 1.85 4.21 14.86
CA ILE A 56 3.28 3.87 14.81
C ILE A 56 4.09 4.99 14.14
N GLU A 57 3.59 5.60 13.04
CA GLU A 57 4.26 6.77 12.43
C GLU A 57 4.42 7.91 13.44
N GLN A 58 3.36 8.27 14.17
CA GLN A 58 3.42 9.33 15.17
C GLN A 58 4.40 9.00 16.30
N HIS A 59 4.40 7.75 16.76
CA HIS A 59 5.37 7.29 17.76
C HIS A 59 6.81 7.37 17.26
N LEU A 60 7.09 6.92 16.04
CA LEU A 60 8.40 7.02 15.42
C LEU A 60 8.88 8.47 15.30
N VAL A 61 8.03 9.35 14.76
CA VAL A 61 8.35 10.77 14.60
C VAL A 61 8.64 11.40 15.95
N GLU A 62 7.81 11.14 16.96
CA GLU A 62 7.98 11.69 18.30
C GLU A 62 9.26 11.18 18.98
N LYS A 63 9.48 9.86 18.97
CA LYS A 63 10.63 9.25 19.64
C LYS A 63 11.97 9.55 18.99
N ALA A 64 11.99 9.82 17.69
CA ALA A 64 13.20 10.20 16.98
C ALA A 64 13.65 11.65 17.26
N LYS A 65 12.75 12.53 17.75
CA LYS A 65 13.09 13.93 18.05
C LYS A 65 14.21 14.02 19.08
N GLY A 66 15.22 14.84 18.78
CA GLY A 66 16.37 15.04 19.67
C GLY A 66 17.32 13.85 19.76
N THR A 67 17.16 12.84 18.90
CA THR A 67 18.04 11.67 18.81
C THR A 67 18.85 11.68 17.51
N ASP A 68 19.89 10.85 17.44
CA ASP A 68 20.65 10.61 16.21
C ASP A 68 19.92 9.72 15.19
N MET A 69 18.81 9.08 15.57
CA MET A 69 18.10 8.14 14.70
C MET A 69 17.26 8.90 13.68
N ARG A 70 17.69 8.84 12.42
CA ARG A 70 16.90 9.33 11.29
C ARG A 70 15.80 8.33 10.95
N TYR A 71 14.76 8.78 10.26
CA TYR A 71 13.72 7.89 9.78
C TYR A 71 13.24 8.24 8.38
N THR A 72 12.66 7.25 7.69
CA THR A 72 11.88 7.45 6.45
C THR A 72 10.64 6.58 6.53
N ILE A 73 9.49 7.14 6.16
CA ILE A 73 8.21 6.43 6.19
C ILE A 73 7.78 6.19 4.73
N LEU A 74 7.54 4.94 4.37
CA LEU A 74 7.00 4.54 3.08
C LEU A 74 5.51 4.26 3.24
N ARG A 75 4.69 4.82 2.35
CA ARG A 75 3.23 4.76 2.39
C ARG A 75 2.73 4.13 1.10
N PRO A 76 2.83 2.81 0.92
CA PRO A 76 2.29 2.15 -0.24
C PRO A 76 0.76 2.29 -0.33
N VAL A 77 0.27 2.30 -1.56
CA VAL A 77 -1.15 2.13 -1.89
C VAL A 77 -1.53 0.64 -1.97
N ALA A 78 -2.64 0.29 -2.62
CA ALA A 78 -3.01 -1.11 -2.82
C ALA A 78 -1.96 -1.89 -3.63
N PHE A 79 -1.67 -3.13 -3.22
CA PHE A 79 -0.64 -3.94 -3.88
C PHE A 79 -1.15 -4.61 -5.15
N MET A 80 -0.34 -4.58 -6.21
CA MET A 80 -0.59 -5.36 -7.44
C MET A 80 -0.62 -6.86 -7.15
N GLU A 81 0.14 -7.29 -6.14
CA GLU A 81 0.22 -8.66 -5.65
C GLU A 81 -1.10 -9.18 -5.04
N ASN A 82 -2.08 -8.32 -4.76
CA ASN A 82 -3.40 -8.78 -4.30
C ASN A 82 -4.17 -9.55 -5.37
N PHE A 83 -3.88 -9.32 -6.67
CA PHE A 83 -4.62 -9.92 -7.79
C PHE A 83 -4.09 -11.30 -8.22
N THR A 84 -4.08 -12.24 -7.27
CA THR A 84 -3.71 -13.65 -7.50
C THR A 84 -4.91 -14.48 -7.99
N PRO A 85 -4.68 -15.68 -8.59
CA PRO A 85 -5.76 -16.62 -8.92
C PRO A 85 -6.54 -17.16 -7.71
N SER A 86 -6.07 -16.88 -6.49
CA SER A 86 -6.67 -17.36 -5.25
C SER A 86 -8.08 -16.82 -5.04
N PHE A 87 -8.84 -17.46 -4.13
CA PHE A 87 -10.16 -16.96 -3.74
C PHE A 87 -10.07 -15.54 -3.17
N PHE A 88 -9.02 -15.23 -2.39
CA PHE A 88 -8.80 -13.88 -1.87
C PHE A 88 -8.66 -12.86 -2.99
N GLY A 89 -7.83 -13.13 -4.01
CA GLY A 89 -7.65 -12.21 -5.14
C GLY A 89 -8.95 -11.97 -5.91
N LYS A 90 -9.76 -13.01 -6.12
CA LYS A 90 -11.09 -12.89 -6.75
C LYS A 90 -12.07 -12.06 -5.91
N VAL A 91 -12.07 -12.23 -4.59
CA VAL A 91 -12.93 -11.44 -3.71
C VAL A 91 -12.47 -9.98 -3.67
N PHE A 92 -11.16 -9.71 -3.68
CA PHE A 92 -10.61 -8.36 -3.76
C PHE A 92 -11.03 -7.66 -5.07
N GLY A 93 -10.93 -8.35 -6.21
CA GLY A 93 -11.46 -7.83 -7.49
C GLY A 93 -12.97 -7.55 -7.44
N ALA A 94 -13.75 -8.44 -6.84
CA ALA A 94 -15.19 -8.20 -6.66
C ALA A 94 -15.48 -7.01 -5.73
N ALA A 95 -14.69 -6.82 -4.67
CA ALA A 95 -14.81 -5.67 -3.78
C ALA A 95 -14.49 -4.37 -4.54
N TRP A 96 -13.42 -4.33 -5.33
CA TRP A 96 -13.10 -3.18 -6.19
C TRP A 96 -14.27 -2.83 -7.09
N ARG A 97 -14.77 -3.78 -7.89
CA ARG A 97 -15.88 -3.56 -8.81
C ARG A 97 -17.15 -3.04 -8.14
N THR A 98 -17.39 -3.43 -6.88
CA THR A 98 -18.65 -3.12 -6.19
C THR A 98 -18.59 -1.85 -5.33
N THR A 99 -17.42 -1.32 -5.03
CA THR A 99 -17.24 -0.21 -4.08
C THR A 99 -16.68 1.06 -4.68
N LEU A 100 -15.82 0.96 -5.69
CA LEU A 100 -15.31 2.14 -6.37
C LEU A 100 -16.26 2.54 -7.52
N PRO A 101 -16.46 3.85 -7.77
CA PRO A 101 -17.09 4.34 -8.98
C PRO A 101 -16.38 3.79 -10.24
N ALA A 102 -17.13 3.53 -11.30
CA ALA A 102 -16.61 2.87 -12.50
C ALA A 102 -15.55 3.69 -13.24
N ASP A 103 -15.62 5.00 -13.12
CA ASP A 103 -14.69 6.00 -13.67
C ASP A 103 -13.55 6.36 -12.71
N GLN A 104 -13.55 5.82 -11.48
CA GLN A 104 -12.49 6.06 -10.52
C GLN A 104 -11.33 5.07 -10.68
N GLY A 105 -10.12 5.61 -10.77
CA GLY A 105 -8.88 4.85 -10.71
C GLY A 105 -8.57 4.33 -9.29
N MET A 106 -7.97 3.15 -9.22
CA MET A 106 -7.29 2.66 -8.02
C MET A 106 -5.80 2.79 -8.21
N GLN A 107 -5.13 3.47 -7.29
CA GLN A 107 -3.67 3.50 -7.26
C GLN A 107 -3.13 2.15 -6.80
N LEU A 108 -2.19 1.61 -7.58
CA LEU A 108 -1.57 0.31 -7.37
C LEU A 108 -0.06 0.44 -7.30
N VAL A 109 0.61 -0.38 -6.48
CA VAL A 109 2.07 -0.45 -6.38
C VAL A 109 2.53 -1.90 -6.30
N SER A 110 3.69 -2.23 -6.91
CA SER A 110 4.33 -3.53 -6.67
C SER A 110 5.16 -3.47 -5.39
N VAL A 111 5.16 -4.56 -4.63
CA VAL A 111 6.07 -4.75 -3.48
C VAL A 111 7.55 -4.62 -3.91
N ARG A 112 7.88 -4.89 -5.17
CA ARG A 112 9.23 -4.66 -5.72
C ARG A 112 9.62 -3.19 -5.70
N ASP A 113 8.71 -2.30 -6.08
CA ASP A 113 8.96 -0.86 -6.07
C ASP A 113 9.05 -0.35 -4.62
N VAL A 114 8.23 -0.88 -3.70
CA VAL A 114 8.39 -0.58 -2.27
C VAL A 114 9.79 -0.95 -1.78
N GLY A 115 10.30 -2.11 -2.18
CA GLY A 115 11.67 -2.54 -1.90
C GLY A 115 12.73 -1.60 -2.51
N HIS A 116 12.50 -1.10 -3.74
CA HIS A 116 13.36 -0.10 -4.37
C HIS A 116 13.44 1.17 -3.52
N PHE A 117 12.30 1.76 -3.15
CA PHE A 117 12.27 2.99 -2.36
C PHE A 117 12.80 2.78 -0.94
N ALA A 118 12.62 1.60 -0.35
CA ALA A 118 13.25 1.25 0.93
C ALA A 118 14.78 1.22 0.82
N ALA A 119 15.33 0.60 -0.21
CA ALA A 119 16.76 0.62 -0.47
C ALA A 119 17.28 2.04 -0.73
N GLN A 120 16.53 2.87 -1.47
CA GLN A 120 16.89 4.27 -1.70
C GLN A 120 16.89 5.10 -0.42
N ALA A 121 15.97 4.83 0.51
CA ALA A 121 15.93 5.49 1.81
C ALA A 121 17.23 5.25 2.59
N PHE A 122 17.73 4.01 2.63
CA PHE A 122 19.00 3.69 3.28
C PHE A 122 20.23 4.22 2.53
N ARG A 123 20.20 4.23 1.20
CA ARG A 123 21.34 4.69 0.37
C ARG A 123 21.50 6.21 0.33
N ASN A 124 20.41 6.95 0.54
CA ASN A 124 20.40 8.42 0.47
C ASN A 124 19.76 9.02 1.73
N PRO A 125 20.31 8.76 2.93
CA PRO A 125 19.68 9.14 4.17
C PRO A 125 19.51 10.65 4.33
N ASP A 126 20.43 11.45 3.77
CA ASP A 126 20.38 12.92 3.88
C ASP A 126 19.21 13.53 3.12
N THR A 127 18.79 12.93 2.00
CA THR A 127 17.67 13.44 1.19
C THR A 127 16.33 12.78 1.54
N ARG A 128 16.35 11.70 2.33
CA ARG A 128 15.17 10.88 2.65
C ARG A 128 14.78 10.92 4.13
N ALA A 129 15.66 11.37 5.01
CA ALA A 129 15.36 11.51 6.43
C ALA A 129 14.20 12.47 6.67
N GLY A 130 13.34 12.13 7.63
CA GLY A 130 12.18 12.92 8.03
C GLY A 130 11.01 12.90 7.05
N LYS A 131 11.10 12.18 5.92
CA LYS A 131 10.06 12.18 4.88
C LYS A 131 9.10 11.01 5.03
N GLY A 132 7.81 11.29 4.78
CA GLY A 132 6.80 10.30 4.42
C GLY A 132 6.60 10.30 2.91
N ILE A 133 6.72 9.15 2.27
CA ILE A 133 6.70 9.01 0.81
C ILE A 133 5.56 8.06 0.44
N SER A 134 4.54 8.59 -0.22
CA SER A 134 3.44 7.79 -0.78
C SER A 134 3.87 7.12 -2.07
N LEU A 135 3.58 5.82 -2.21
CA LEU A 135 4.11 4.99 -3.29
C LEU A 135 2.98 4.37 -4.11
N ALA A 136 2.89 4.75 -5.38
CA ALA A 136 2.04 4.15 -6.41
C ALA A 136 2.83 4.06 -7.72
N GLY A 137 2.67 2.95 -8.45
CA GLY A 137 3.26 2.73 -9.78
C GLY A 137 2.28 2.93 -10.94
N ASP A 138 0.98 2.76 -10.67
CA ASP A 138 -0.08 2.90 -11.66
C ASP A 138 -1.39 3.39 -11.02
N GLU A 139 -2.28 3.93 -11.86
CA GLU A 139 -3.65 4.28 -11.48
C GLU A 139 -4.60 3.92 -12.62
N VAL A 140 -5.42 2.89 -12.41
CA VAL A 140 -6.30 2.34 -13.44
C VAL A 140 -7.70 2.16 -12.89
N THR A 141 -8.72 2.36 -13.74
CA THR A 141 -10.11 1.97 -13.44
C THR A 141 -10.26 0.45 -13.48
N PHE A 142 -11.34 -0.09 -12.91
CA PHE A 142 -11.62 -1.53 -12.98
C PHE A 142 -11.67 -2.04 -14.44
N LYS A 143 -12.26 -1.25 -15.33
CA LYS A 143 -12.35 -1.58 -16.76
C LYS A 143 -10.96 -1.63 -17.40
N GLN A 144 -10.14 -0.60 -17.20
CA GLN A 144 -8.76 -0.55 -17.72
C GLN A 144 -7.91 -1.68 -17.17
N ALA A 145 -8.01 -1.97 -15.87
CA ALA A 145 -7.33 -3.11 -15.27
C ALA A 145 -7.73 -4.43 -15.94
N GLY A 146 -9.02 -4.65 -16.20
CA GLY A 146 -9.51 -5.81 -16.95
C GLY A 146 -8.99 -5.91 -18.39
N GLU A 147 -8.79 -4.78 -19.07
CA GLU A 147 -8.16 -4.71 -20.39
C GLU A 147 -6.67 -5.09 -20.31
N VAL A 148 -5.93 -4.51 -19.36
CA VAL A 148 -4.51 -4.79 -19.12
C VAL A 148 -4.29 -6.27 -18.75
N PHE A 149 -5.13 -6.85 -17.89
CA PHE A 149 -5.06 -8.28 -17.56
C PHE A 149 -5.22 -9.17 -18.79
N ARG A 150 -6.20 -8.86 -19.67
CA ARG A 150 -6.40 -9.62 -20.91
C ARG A 150 -5.24 -9.48 -21.87
N GLU A 151 -4.72 -8.27 -22.05
CA GLU A 151 -3.61 -8.01 -22.97
C GLU A 151 -2.31 -8.65 -22.48
N LYS A 152 -1.97 -8.46 -21.21
CA LYS A 152 -0.65 -8.77 -20.66
C LYS A 152 -0.53 -10.17 -20.08
N ALA A 153 -1.60 -10.66 -19.45
CA ALA A 153 -1.62 -11.96 -18.78
C ALA A 153 -2.47 -13.00 -19.54
N GLY A 154 -3.22 -12.61 -20.57
CA GLY A 154 -4.09 -13.52 -21.33
C GLY A 154 -5.28 -14.07 -20.52
N VAL A 155 -5.55 -13.50 -19.34
CA VAL A 155 -6.61 -13.93 -18.42
C VAL A 155 -7.47 -12.73 -18.02
N PRO A 156 -8.75 -12.92 -17.66
CA PRO A 156 -9.52 -11.84 -17.06
C PRO A 156 -8.94 -11.44 -15.70
N LEU A 157 -9.18 -10.19 -15.30
CA LEU A 157 -8.88 -9.73 -13.95
C LEU A 157 -9.57 -10.67 -12.93
N PRO A 158 -8.86 -11.19 -11.91
CA PRO A 158 -9.44 -12.10 -10.95
C PRO A 158 -10.60 -11.45 -10.20
N GLU A 159 -11.82 -11.91 -10.47
CA GLU A 159 -13.00 -11.50 -9.74
C GLU A 159 -13.96 -12.68 -9.50
N THR A 160 -14.92 -12.46 -8.62
CA THR A 160 -16.04 -13.38 -8.36
C THR A 160 -17.36 -12.62 -8.32
N TRP A 161 -18.46 -13.30 -8.01
CA TRP A 161 -19.77 -12.66 -7.88
C TRP A 161 -19.73 -11.56 -6.81
N GLY A 162 -20.42 -10.45 -7.10
CA GLY A 162 -20.43 -9.28 -6.22
C GLY A 162 -20.97 -9.58 -4.83
N ILE A 163 -21.78 -10.63 -4.66
CA ILE A 163 -22.27 -11.09 -3.35
C ILE A 163 -21.15 -11.57 -2.44
N PHE A 164 -20.08 -12.19 -2.96
CA PHE A 164 -18.93 -12.58 -2.16
C PHE A 164 -18.06 -11.38 -1.79
N GLY A 165 -17.93 -10.41 -2.70
CA GLY A 165 -17.33 -9.10 -2.39
C GLY A 165 -18.07 -8.45 -1.22
N ARG A 166 -19.39 -8.22 -1.37
CA ARG A 166 -20.25 -7.66 -0.32
C ARG A 166 -20.23 -8.49 0.98
N GLY A 167 -20.20 -9.81 0.87
CA GLY A 167 -20.09 -10.71 2.01
C GLY A 167 -18.77 -10.56 2.77
N LEU A 168 -17.65 -10.35 2.08
CA LEU A 168 -16.38 -10.00 2.71
C LEU A 168 -16.47 -8.66 3.42
N MET A 169 -17.07 -7.64 2.79
CA MET A 169 -17.25 -6.33 3.41
C MET A 169 -18.07 -6.44 4.70
N TRP A 170 -19.19 -7.15 4.65
CA TRP A 170 -20.04 -7.39 5.82
C TRP A 170 -19.32 -8.18 6.91
N ALA A 171 -18.53 -9.18 6.55
CA ALA A 171 -17.77 -10.01 7.49
C ALA A 171 -16.52 -9.31 8.06
N SER A 172 -16.06 -8.23 7.41
CA SER A 172 -14.86 -7.49 7.79
C SER A 172 -15.08 -5.98 7.69
N HIS A 173 -15.48 -5.38 8.81
CA HIS A 173 -15.57 -3.92 8.95
C HIS A 173 -14.27 -3.20 8.58
N ASP A 174 -13.12 -3.86 8.74
CA ASP A 174 -11.81 -3.32 8.37
C ASP A 174 -11.66 -3.19 6.85
N MET A 175 -11.98 -4.26 6.11
CA MET A 175 -11.98 -4.24 4.64
C MET A 175 -13.05 -3.29 4.10
N GLU A 176 -14.24 -3.28 4.72
CA GLU A 176 -15.33 -2.37 4.38
C GLU A 176 -14.90 -0.91 4.41
N ARG A 177 -14.35 -0.48 5.54
CA ARG A 177 -13.86 0.90 5.71
C ARG A 177 -12.72 1.22 4.75
N MET A 178 -11.81 0.27 4.51
CA MET A 178 -10.71 0.49 3.57
C MET A 178 -11.21 0.76 2.15
N MET A 179 -12.10 -0.07 1.62
CA MET A 179 -12.62 0.16 0.27
C MET A 179 -13.50 1.41 0.19
N ASN A 180 -14.25 1.73 1.25
CA ASN A 180 -14.99 2.99 1.34
C ASN A 180 -14.07 4.21 1.38
N PHE A 181 -12.93 4.13 2.08
CA PHE A 181 -11.89 5.17 2.05
C PHE A 181 -11.37 5.36 0.62
N ILE A 182 -11.06 4.28 -0.08
CA ILE A 182 -10.61 4.32 -1.47
C ILE A 182 -11.70 4.93 -2.37
N GLY A 183 -12.95 4.48 -2.26
CA GLY A 183 -14.08 4.95 -3.08
C GLY A 183 -14.51 6.41 -2.84
N LYS A 184 -14.07 7.04 -1.74
CA LYS A 184 -14.28 8.47 -1.47
C LYS A 184 -13.15 9.37 -2.02
N GLY A 185 -12.29 8.83 -2.86
CA GLY A 185 -11.16 9.54 -3.47
C GLY A 185 -9.79 9.14 -2.92
N GLY A 186 -9.74 8.43 -1.79
CA GLY A 186 -8.65 7.53 -1.40
C GLY A 186 -7.22 8.06 -1.51
N TYR A 187 -6.35 7.16 -1.98
CA TYR A 187 -4.93 7.38 -2.15
C TYR A 187 -4.59 8.58 -3.02
N LYS A 188 -3.45 9.24 -2.76
CA LYS A 188 -2.97 10.42 -3.52
C LYS A 188 -1.46 10.44 -3.74
N ALA A 189 -0.85 9.31 -4.04
CA ALA A 189 0.57 9.27 -4.41
C ALA A 189 0.83 9.97 -5.75
N ASP A 190 1.93 10.73 -5.85
CA ASP A 190 2.37 11.39 -7.09
C ASP A 190 3.14 10.42 -7.98
N ILE A 191 2.41 9.66 -8.81
CA ILE A 191 2.99 8.67 -9.73
C ILE A 191 3.97 9.32 -10.70
N ALA A 192 3.68 10.53 -11.19
CA ALA A 192 4.56 11.24 -12.13
C ALA A 192 5.89 11.60 -11.47
N GLY A 193 5.86 12.07 -10.22
CA GLY A 193 7.05 12.31 -9.40
C GLY A 193 7.85 11.04 -9.16
N LEU A 194 7.18 9.98 -8.73
CA LEU A 194 7.82 8.68 -8.45
C LEU A 194 8.48 8.10 -9.71
N ARG A 195 7.85 8.23 -10.87
CA ARG A 195 8.39 7.72 -12.15
C ARG A 195 9.58 8.54 -12.66
N ARG A 196 9.61 9.85 -12.38
CA ARG A 196 10.81 10.67 -12.64
C ARG A 196 11.99 10.22 -11.78
N GLU A 197 11.74 9.84 -10.52
CA GLU A 197 12.76 9.35 -9.61
C GLU A 197 13.20 7.91 -9.94
N HIS A 198 12.23 7.05 -10.23
CA HIS A 198 12.43 5.65 -10.59
C HIS A 198 11.79 5.38 -11.96
N PRO A 199 12.53 5.56 -13.08
CA PRO A 199 12.00 5.29 -14.41
C PRO A 199 11.55 3.84 -14.65
N GLY A 200 12.01 2.90 -13.80
CA GLY A 200 11.60 1.50 -13.81
C GLY A 200 10.37 1.18 -12.95
N LEU A 201 9.71 2.20 -12.39
CA LEU A 201 8.49 2.05 -11.59
C LEU A 201 7.42 1.29 -12.37
N LEU A 202 6.99 0.16 -11.84
CA LEU A 202 6.15 -0.78 -12.58
C LEU A 202 4.73 -0.22 -12.75
N SER A 203 4.25 -0.19 -13.98
CA SER A 203 2.81 -0.20 -14.26
C SER A 203 2.19 -1.57 -13.95
N LEU A 204 0.85 -1.65 -13.85
CA LEU A 204 0.16 -2.92 -13.69
C LEU A 204 0.50 -3.89 -14.82
N GLY A 205 0.60 -3.39 -16.05
CA GLY A 205 0.93 -4.21 -17.22
C GLY A 205 2.33 -4.81 -17.13
N GLU A 206 3.34 -4.00 -16.80
CA GLU A 206 4.73 -4.47 -16.67
C GLU A 206 4.89 -5.45 -15.50
N TYR A 207 4.19 -5.22 -14.39
CA TYR A 207 4.14 -6.16 -13.28
C TYR A 207 3.55 -7.51 -13.72
N LEU A 208 2.43 -7.48 -14.46
CA LEU A 208 1.77 -8.70 -14.94
C LEU A 208 2.66 -9.52 -15.86
N GLU A 209 3.31 -8.87 -16.82
CA GLU A 209 4.21 -9.52 -17.78
C GLU A 209 5.44 -10.15 -17.11
N ARG A 210 6.05 -9.47 -16.13
CA ARG A 210 7.41 -9.82 -15.65
C ARG A 210 7.46 -10.48 -14.27
N HIS A 211 6.47 -10.22 -13.42
CA HIS A 211 6.61 -10.44 -11.97
C HIS A 211 5.39 -11.08 -11.30
N SER A 212 4.26 -11.15 -11.99
CA SER A 212 3.06 -11.75 -11.43
C SER A 212 3.07 -13.28 -11.48
N ALA A 213 2.11 -13.90 -10.78
CA ALA A 213 1.85 -15.33 -10.89
C ALA A 213 1.40 -15.77 -12.30
N TRP A 214 1.06 -14.80 -13.17
CA TRP A 214 0.62 -15.00 -14.54
C TRP A 214 1.72 -14.78 -15.58
N ALA A 215 2.89 -14.32 -15.15
CA ALA A 215 4.04 -14.15 -16.03
C ALA A 215 4.40 -15.51 -16.66
N LYS A 216 4.55 -15.53 -17.98
CA LYS A 216 5.05 -16.72 -18.68
C LYS A 216 6.46 -16.99 -18.15
N LYS A 217 6.67 -18.19 -17.61
CA LYS A 217 8.02 -18.66 -17.33
C LYS A 217 8.58 -19.18 -18.64
N ASP A 218 9.70 -18.61 -19.07
CA ASP A 218 10.52 -19.17 -20.14
C ASP A 218 11.05 -20.56 -19.76
#